data_AF-A0A017SAC1-F1
#
_entry.id   AF-A0A017SAC1-F1
#
_cell.length_a   1.000
_cell.length_b   1.000
_cell.length_c   1.000
_cell.angle_alpha   90.00
_cell.angle_beta   90.00
_cell.angle_gamma   90.00
#
_symmetry.space_group_name_H-M   'P 1'
#
loop_
_entity.id
_entity.type
_entity.pdbx_description
1 polymer ?
#
loop_
_entity_poly.entity_id
_entity_poly.type
_entity_poly.pdbx_seq_one_letter_code
_entity_poly.pdbx_strand_id
1 'polypeptide(L)'
;MVEHEEEPKRFSPKVPVELAPPKYDPIDAEELAKCDGTDPNRPTLVAIKGIVFDVSRNQAYSPSGQYRIFAGKDPSRALASSSLKPEDCRPDWYDLDDKEKTVLEEWFTFFSKRYNIVGKVKDATNY
;
A
#
# COMPACT_ATOMS: atom_id res chain seq x y z
N MET A 1 27.55 10.83 -20.08
CA MET A 1 27.22 9.53 -19.47
C MET A 1 26.17 9.83 -18.41
N VAL A 2 24.92 9.46 -18.65
CA VAL A 2 23.91 9.49 -17.58
C VAL A 2 24.07 8.17 -16.86
N GLU A 3 24.61 8.24 -15.66
CA GLU A 3 24.73 7.13 -14.74
C GLU A 3 23.30 6.66 -14.44
N HIS A 4 22.87 5.57 -15.07
CA HIS A 4 21.76 4.78 -14.55
C HIS A 4 22.26 4.17 -13.25
N GLU A 5 22.12 4.94 -12.18
CA GLU A 5 22.33 4.52 -10.80
C GLU A 5 21.49 3.25 -10.61
N GLU A 6 22.16 2.10 -10.40
CA GLU A 6 21.50 0.83 -10.13
C GLU A 6 20.51 1.03 -8.99
N GLU A 7 19.22 1.08 -9.31
CA GLU A 7 18.18 1.17 -8.31
C GLU A 7 18.40 -0.01 -7.35
N PRO A 8 18.63 0.25 -6.05
CA PRO A 8 18.89 -0.83 -5.12
C PRO A 8 17.70 -1.78 -5.20
N LYS A 9 17.93 -3.10 -5.13
CA LYS A 9 16.87 -4.13 -4.98
C LYS A 9 15.91 -3.68 -3.87
N ARG A 10 14.91 -2.88 -4.24
CA ARG A 10 14.32 -1.80 -3.40
C ARG A 10 13.36 -2.36 -2.36
N PHE A 11 13.01 -3.63 -2.55
CA PHE A 11 11.85 -4.28 -1.98
C PHE A 11 12.20 -5.55 -1.20
N SER A 12 13.40 -5.65 -0.61
CA SER A 12 13.71 -6.76 0.29
C SER A 12 13.93 -6.26 1.71
N PRO A 13 13.06 -6.62 2.66
CA PRO A 13 13.31 -6.28 4.04
C PRO A 13 14.50 -7.05 4.62
N LYS A 14 15.40 -6.32 5.28
CA LYS A 14 16.59 -6.88 5.94
C LYS A 14 16.29 -7.69 7.22
N VAL A 15 15.03 -7.69 7.68
CA VAL A 15 14.59 -8.38 8.90
C VAL A 15 13.35 -9.23 8.59
N PRO A 16 13.33 -10.52 8.99
CA PRO A 16 12.13 -11.34 8.88
C PRO A 16 11.00 -10.69 9.67
N VAL A 17 9.85 -10.47 9.02
CA VAL A 17 8.65 -10.03 9.73
C VAL A 17 7.90 -11.29 10.14
N GLU A 18 7.65 -11.45 11.43
CA GLU A 18 6.63 -12.38 11.89
C GLU A 18 5.27 -11.81 11.51
N LEU A 19 4.69 -12.39 10.45
CA LEU A 19 3.38 -12.02 9.95
C LEU A 19 2.30 -12.79 10.70
N ALA A 20 1.26 -12.07 11.13
CA ALA A 20 0.05 -12.69 11.64
C ALA A 20 -0.69 -13.42 10.50
N PRO A 21 -1.53 -14.43 10.82
CA PRO A 21 -2.37 -15.06 9.81
C PRO A 21 -3.21 -13.99 9.08
N PRO A 22 -3.26 -14.04 7.72
CA PRO A 22 -3.96 -13.05 6.93
C PRO A 22 -5.45 -13.08 7.26
N LYS A 23 -6.03 -11.91 7.48
CA LYS A 23 -7.46 -11.72 7.69
C LYS A 23 -8.07 -11.11 6.44
N TYR A 24 -9.25 -11.59 6.06
CA TYR A 24 -9.99 -11.07 4.91
C TYR A 24 -11.32 -10.45 5.34
N ASP A 25 -11.37 -9.95 6.57
CA ASP A 25 -12.52 -9.23 7.10
C ASP A 25 -12.84 -8.03 6.19
N PRO A 26 -14.11 -7.81 5.82
CA PRO A 26 -14.50 -6.68 5.00
C PRO A 26 -14.34 -5.38 5.79
N ILE A 27 -13.59 -4.42 5.24
CA ILE A 27 -13.33 -3.10 5.82
C ILE A 27 -13.99 -2.05 4.92
N ASP A 28 -14.95 -1.30 5.44
CA ASP A 28 -15.56 -0.19 4.71
C ASP A 28 -14.49 0.87 4.36
N ALA A 29 -14.56 1.44 3.16
CA ALA A 29 -13.60 2.45 2.70
C ALA A 29 -13.55 3.69 3.64
N GLU A 30 -14.68 4.01 4.28
CA GLU A 30 -14.77 5.08 5.27
C GLU A 30 -14.03 4.75 6.57
N GLU A 31 -14.03 3.48 7.00
CA GLU A 31 -13.23 3.04 8.14
C GLU A 31 -11.75 2.98 7.79
N LEU A 32 -11.41 2.55 6.56
CA LEU A 32 -10.05 2.62 6.05
C LEU A 32 -9.53 4.07 6.08
N ALA A 33 -10.33 5.04 5.63
CA ALA A 33 -9.97 6.46 5.62
C ALA A 33 -9.66 7.05 7.01
N LYS A 34 -10.26 6.49 8.08
CA LYS A 34 -9.96 6.87 9.48
C LYS A 34 -8.65 6.27 10.00
N CYS A 35 -8.07 5.33 9.26
CA CYS A 35 -6.81 4.66 9.58
C CYS A 35 -5.63 5.27 8.80
N ASP A 36 -5.61 6.60 8.68
CA ASP A 36 -4.58 7.38 7.98
C ASP A 36 -3.33 7.68 8.85
N GLY A 37 -3.32 7.18 10.08
CA GLY A 37 -2.22 7.35 11.03
C GLY A 37 -2.26 8.66 11.80
N THR A 38 -3.29 9.50 11.62
CA THR A 38 -3.49 10.72 12.44
C THR A 38 -4.02 10.39 13.84
N ASP A 39 -4.79 9.31 13.95
CA ASP A 39 -5.30 8.79 15.23
C ASP A 39 -4.28 7.86 15.90
N PRO A 40 -3.71 8.22 17.07
CA PRO A 40 -2.76 7.35 17.78
C PRO A 40 -3.41 6.08 18.36
N ASN A 41 -4.74 6.02 18.42
CA ASN A 41 -5.51 4.86 18.89
C ASN A 41 -5.89 3.90 17.75
N ARG A 42 -5.64 4.26 16.49
CA ARG A 42 -5.96 3.45 15.32
C ARG A 42 -4.68 2.98 14.63
N PRO A 43 -4.69 1.77 14.05
CA PRO A 43 -3.60 1.36 13.18
C PRO A 43 -3.59 2.21 11.90
N THR A 44 -2.41 2.37 11.30
CA THR A 44 -2.26 2.94 9.95
C THR A 44 -2.44 1.82 8.93
N LEU A 45 -3.45 1.94 8.08
CA LEU A 45 -3.83 0.91 7.12
C LEU A 45 -3.68 1.43 5.68
N VAL A 46 -3.31 0.54 4.75
CA VAL A 46 -3.19 0.86 3.31
C VAL A 46 -3.79 -0.29 2.51
N ALA A 47 -4.62 0.02 1.51
CA ALA A 47 -5.17 -0.97 0.60
C ALA A 47 -4.35 -1.07 -0.70
N ILE A 48 -4.12 -2.28 -1.19
CA ILE A 48 -3.51 -2.53 -2.51
C ILE A 48 -4.30 -3.65 -3.18
N LYS A 49 -4.83 -3.38 -4.38
CA LYS A 49 -5.77 -4.27 -5.09
C LYS A 49 -6.97 -4.67 -4.20
N GLY A 50 -7.44 -3.73 -3.39
CA GLY A 50 -8.50 -3.97 -2.42
C GLY A 50 -8.09 -4.80 -1.19
N ILE A 51 -6.85 -5.29 -1.07
CA ILE A 51 -6.38 -5.99 0.15
C ILE A 51 -5.78 -4.97 1.12
N VAL A 52 -6.22 -5.02 2.38
CA VAL A 52 -5.80 -4.06 3.42
C VAL A 52 -4.62 -4.60 4.20
N PHE A 53 -3.54 -3.82 4.23
CA PHE A 53 -2.29 -4.09 4.94
C PHE A 53 -2.13 -3.15 6.13
N ASP A 54 -1.68 -3.69 7.26
CA ASP A 54 -1.29 -2.91 8.43
C ASP A 54 0.16 -2.42 8.30
N VAL A 55 0.31 -1.12 8.08
CA VAL A 55 1.60 -0.44 7.93
C VAL A 55 1.98 0.39 9.16
N SER A 56 1.28 0.24 10.29
CA SER A 56 1.49 1.02 11.53
C SER A 56 2.93 0.98 12.03
N ARG A 57 3.66 -0.11 11.73
CA ARG A 57 5.07 -0.30 12.13
C ARG A 57 6.05 0.53 11.29
N ASN A 58 5.60 1.19 10.23
CA ASN A 58 6.45 1.95 9.32
C ASN A 58 6.14 3.45 9.39
N GLN A 59 7.07 4.20 9.98
CA GLN A 59 6.98 5.65 10.15
C GLN A 59 6.79 6.41 8.83
N ALA A 60 7.15 5.82 7.68
CA ALA A 60 6.95 6.45 6.38
C ALA A 60 5.47 6.71 6.05
N TYR A 61 4.53 5.95 6.64
CA TYR A 61 3.09 6.13 6.49
C TYR A 61 2.47 6.98 7.60
N SER A 62 3.24 7.38 8.60
CA SER A 62 2.77 8.29 9.65
C SER A 62 2.42 9.68 9.07
N PRO A 63 1.71 10.55 9.81
CA PRO A 63 1.35 11.89 9.35
C PRO A 63 2.55 12.77 8.93
N SER A 64 3.72 12.51 9.51
CA SER A 64 4.98 13.20 9.19
C SER A 64 5.81 12.47 8.12
N GLY A 65 5.32 11.35 7.60
CA GLY A 65 6.01 10.50 6.64
C GLY A 65 5.81 10.91 5.19
N GLN A 66 6.71 10.44 4.32
CA GLN A 66 6.66 10.69 2.87
C GLN A 66 5.48 9.97 2.18
N TYR A 67 5.04 8.84 2.74
CA TYR A 67 3.93 8.03 2.23
C TYR A 67 2.61 8.26 2.98
N ARG A 68 2.50 9.33 3.77
CA ARG A 68 1.27 9.69 4.49
C ARG A 68 0.03 9.76 3.59
N ILE A 69 0.22 10.12 2.33
CA ILE A 69 -0.88 10.28 1.36
C ILE A 69 -1.54 8.95 0.99
N PHE A 70 -0.85 7.83 1.21
CA PHE A 70 -1.31 6.47 0.94
C PHE A 70 -2.07 5.89 2.13
N ALA A 71 -1.79 6.39 3.33
CA ALA A 71 -2.42 5.95 4.55
C ALA A 71 -3.94 6.20 4.49
N GLY A 72 -4.69 5.20 4.90
CA GLY A 72 -6.16 5.19 4.89
C GLY A 72 -6.79 5.13 3.51
N LYS A 73 -6.05 4.75 2.46
CA LYS A 73 -6.56 4.73 1.08
C LYS A 73 -6.12 3.50 0.31
N ASP A 74 -6.64 3.35 -0.90
CA ASP A 74 -6.14 2.41 -1.91
C ASP A 74 -5.29 3.16 -2.96
N PRO A 75 -3.96 3.29 -2.75
CA PRO A 75 -3.04 3.89 -3.72
C PRO A 75 -2.61 2.93 -4.84
N SER A 76 -3.41 1.92 -5.23
CA SER A 76 -2.99 0.94 -6.26
C SER A 76 -2.44 1.61 -7.53
N ARG A 77 -3.14 2.64 -8.05
CA ARG A 77 -2.66 3.39 -9.21
C ARG A 77 -1.36 4.14 -8.94
N ALA A 78 -1.30 4.86 -7.83
CA ALA A 78 -0.12 5.60 -7.41
C ALA A 78 1.11 4.70 -7.25
N LEU A 79 0.95 3.49 -6.71
CA LEU A 79 2.03 2.51 -6.61
C LEU A 79 2.46 1.98 -7.99
N ALA A 80 1.50 1.66 -8.84
CA ALA A 80 1.75 1.19 -10.20
C ALA A 80 2.55 2.20 -11.03
N SER A 81 2.18 3.48 -10.95
CA SER A 81 2.84 4.57 -11.69
C SER A 81 3.96 5.27 -10.88
N SER A 82 4.30 4.76 -9.69
CA SER A 82 5.29 5.36 -8.76
C SER A 82 5.06 6.86 -8.49
N SER A 83 3.80 7.26 -8.35
CA SER A 83 3.38 8.64 -8.09
C SER A 83 3.12 8.88 -6.60
N LEU A 84 3.51 10.07 -6.12
CA LEU A 84 3.18 10.56 -4.78
C LEU A 84 2.13 11.69 -4.81
N LYS A 85 1.32 11.73 -5.86
CA LYS A 85 0.25 12.71 -5.99
C LYS A 85 -1.03 12.18 -5.33
N PRO A 86 -1.77 13.01 -4.59
CA PRO A 86 -3.04 12.61 -4.00
C PRO A 86 -4.10 12.26 -5.07
N GLU A 87 -3.97 12.83 -6.26
CA GLU A 87 -4.83 12.61 -7.43
C GLU A 87 -4.73 11.17 -7.96
N ASP A 88 -3.53 10.59 -7.87
CA ASP A 88 -3.24 9.23 -8.31
C ASP A 88 -3.53 8.20 -7.21
N CYS A 89 -3.90 8.63 -6.00
CA CYS A 89 -4.20 7.74 -4.87
C CYS A 89 -5.61 7.16 -4.99
N ARG A 90 -5.82 6.36 -6.03
CA ARG A 90 -7.10 5.77 -6.40
C ARG A 90 -6.99 4.26 -6.65
N PRO A 91 -8.07 3.50 -6.39
CA PRO A 91 -8.08 2.04 -6.48
C PRO A 91 -8.04 1.50 -7.92
N ASP A 92 -8.36 2.31 -8.92
CA ASP A 92 -8.37 1.87 -10.32
C ASP A 92 -6.96 1.80 -10.93
N TRP A 93 -6.62 0.62 -11.43
CA TRP A 93 -5.34 0.34 -12.08
C TRP A 93 -5.53 -0.45 -13.39
N TYR A 94 -6.77 -0.79 -13.75
CA TYR A 94 -7.07 -1.63 -14.92
C TYR A 94 -6.79 -0.95 -16.26
N ASP A 95 -6.90 0.38 -16.32
CA ASP A 95 -6.61 1.17 -17.53
C ASP A 95 -5.10 1.37 -17.76
N LEU A 96 -4.27 1.03 -16.77
CA LEU A 96 -2.80 1.14 -16.88
C LEU A 96 -2.22 0.09 -17.83
N ASP A 97 -1.01 0.37 -18.32
CA ASP A 97 -0.30 -0.53 -19.22
C ASP A 97 0.25 -1.76 -18.48
N ASP A 98 0.60 -2.83 -19.20
CA ASP A 98 1.09 -4.09 -18.61
C ASP A 98 2.36 -3.88 -17.75
N LYS A 99 3.18 -2.88 -18.12
CA LYS A 99 4.36 -2.50 -17.34
C LYS A 99 3.99 -1.99 -15.94
N GLU A 100 3.01 -1.10 -15.85
CA GLU A 100 2.58 -0.51 -14.57
C GLU A 100 1.85 -1.55 -13.71
N LYS A 101 1.04 -2.41 -14.35
CA LYS A 101 0.42 -3.57 -13.70
C LYS A 101 1.47 -4.50 -13.09
N THR A 102 2.57 -4.75 -13.80
CA THR A 102 3.69 -5.56 -13.28
C THR A 102 4.30 -4.91 -12.03
N VAL A 103 4.54 -3.60 -12.05
CA VAL A 103 5.04 -2.85 -10.89
C VAL A 103 4.08 -2.95 -9.70
N LEU A 104 2.77 -2.85 -9.94
CA LEU A 104 1.75 -3.04 -8.89
C LEU A 104 1.82 -4.44 -8.26
N GLU A 105 1.97 -5.49 -9.07
CA GLU A 105 2.12 -6.87 -8.57
C GLU A 105 3.38 -7.05 -7.71
N GLU A 106 4.49 -6.40 -8.09
CA GLU A 106 5.72 -6.40 -7.30
C GLU A 106 5.50 -5.72 -5.95
N TRP A 107 4.84 -4.55 -5.93
CA TRP A 107 4.46 -3.86 -4.71
C TRP A 107 3.53 -4.71 -3.83
N PHE A 108 2.51 -5.33 -4.43
CA PHE A 108 1.59 -6.22 -3.72
C PHE A 108 2.34 -7.41 -3.07
N THR A 109 3.26 -8.03 -3.82
CA THR A 109 4.11 -9.12 -3.33
C THR A 109 5.04 -8.65 -2.21
N PHE A 110 5.59 -7.44 -2.33
CA PHE A 110 6.41 -6.85 -1.28
C PHE A 110 5.62 -6.62 0.01
N PHE A 111 4.43 -6.03 -0.11
CA PHE A 111 3.58 -5.75 1.04
C PHE A 111 3.11 -7.01 1.73
N SER A 112 2.69 -8.04 0.98
CA SER A 112 2.27 -9.32 1.56
C SER A 112 3.37 -10.07 2.32
N LYS A 113 4.64 -9.79 2.02
CA LYS A 113 5.80 -10.33 2.75
C LYS A 113 6.23 -9.46 3.93
N ARG A 114 5.78 -8.20 4.00
CA ARG A 114 6.27 -7.19 4.96
C ARG A 114 5.24 -6.77 5.99
N TYR A 115 3.96 -6.82 5.65
CA TYR A 115 2.87 -6.30 6.44
C TYR A 115 1.78 -7.35 6.61
N ASN A 116 1.08 -7.26 7.75
CA ASN A 116 -0.03 -8.14 8.02
C ASN A 116 -1.21 -7.76 7.12
N ILE A 117 -1.79 -8.74 6.46
CA ILE A 117 -3.08 -8.58 5.79
C ILE A 117 -4.15 -8.60 6.88
N VAL A 118 -4.86 -7.49 7.04
CA VAL A 118 -5.86 -7.31 8.12
C VAL A 118 -7.29 -7.30 7.61
N GLY A 119 -7.49 -7.20 6.30
CA GLY A 119 -8.82 -7.29 5.70
C GLY A 119 -8.81 -7.09 4.20
N LYS A 120 -10.01 -6.93 3.65
CA LYS A 120 -10.27 -6.53 2.27
C LYS A 120 -11.21 -5.33 2.27
N VAL A 121 -10.96 -4.34 1.42
CA VAL A 121 -11.87 -3.21 1.23
C VAL A 121 -13.21 -3.76 0.74
N LYS A 122 -14.27 -3.43 1.46
CA LYS A 122 -15.64 -3.80 1.13
C LYS A 122 -16.03 -3.10 -0.17
N ASP A 123 -16.65 -3.86 -1.09
CA ASP A 123 -17.00 -3.41 -2.45
C ASP A 123 -15.80 -3.06 -3.35
N ALA A 124 -14.57 -3.41 -2.96
CA ALA A 124 -13.43 -3.29 -3.86
C ALA A 124 -13.63 -4.15 -5.10
N THR A 125 -13.85 -3.51 -6.25
CA THR A 125 -13.97 -4.15 -7.57
C THR A 125 -12.63 -4.27 -8.30
N ASN A 126 -11.51 -3.96 -7.61
CA ASN A 126 -10.17 -3.84 -8.16
C ASN A 126 -9.25 -5.06 -7.88
N TYR A 127 -9.85 -6.25 -7.89
CA TYR A 127 -9.18 -7.55 -7.70
C TYR A 127 -8.42 -8.04 -8.93
#